data_AF-O06638-F1
#
_entry.id   AF-O06638-F1
#
_cell.length_a   1.000
_cell.length_b   1.000
_cell.length_c   1.000
_cell.angle_alpha   90.00
_cell.angle_beta   90.00
_cell.angle_gamma   90.00
#
_symmetry.space_group_name_H-M   'P 1'
#
loop_
_entity.id
_entity.type
_entity.pdbx_description
1 polymer ?
#
loop_
_entity_poly.entity_id
_entity_poly.type
_entity_poly.pdbx_seq_one_letter_code
_entity_poly.pdbx_strand_id
1 'polypeptide(L)'
;MNTATLSSILLESHKPAKLETIPEDSYSSIFVFKWLEYLCERVGHSNVPDVLEFYYNLGWVSDKAIAKLLKFSKGIGLDDDEIETSVGKLTIADHLVSLLFIERLNGKKVSSEALDKLEWEIRRIKKGAEQYYGI
;
A
#
# COMPACT_ATOMS: atom_id res chain seq x y z
N MET A 1 28.93 -17.91 17.48
CA MET A 1 27.54 -17.50 17.20
C MET A 1 26.71 -18.76 17.07
N ASN A 2 25.61 -18.91 17.81
CA ASN A 2 24.79 -20.12 17.71
C ASN A 2 23.83 -20.01 16.51
N THR A 3 23.36 -21.14 15.99
CA THR A 3 22.45 -21.21 14.84
C THR A 3 21.13 -20.49 15.12
N ALA A 4 20.65 -20.47 16.36
CA ALA A 4 19.44 -19.75 16.75
C ALA A 4 19.56 -18.22 16.55
N THR A 5 20.72 -17.63 16.88
CA THR A 5 21.01 -16.21 16.65
C THR A 5 21.12 -15.90 15.16
N LEU A 6 21.72 -16.78 14.36
CA LEU A 6 21.76 -16.60 12.90
C LEU A 6 20.36 -16.70 12.29
N SER A 7 19.57 -17.69 12.70
CA SER A 7 18.17 -17.82 12.29
C SER A 7 17.36 -16.59 12.69
N SER A 8 17.48 -16.09 13.92
CA SER A 8 16.74 -14.89 14.35
C SER A 8 17.15 -13.65 13.56
N ILE A 9 18.43 -13.44 13.30
CA ILE A 9 18.92 -12.31 12.48
C ILE A 9 18.44 -12.42 11.03
N LEU A 10 18.53 -13.60 10.42
CA LEU A 10 18.00 -13.86 9.07
C LEU A 10 16.48 -13.68 9.01
N LEU A 11 15.74 -14.20 9.99
CA LEU A 11 14.28 -14.04 10.08
C LEU A 11 13.87 -12.58 10.33
N GLU A 12 14.62 -11.82 11.14
CA GLU A 12 14.39 -10.40 11.32
C GLU A 12 14.65 -9.60 10.05
N SER A 13 15.64 -10.01 9.26
CA SER A 13 15.93 -9.39 7.96
C SER A 13 14.84 -9.66 6.92
N HIS A 14 14.12 -10.77 7.05
CA HIS A 14 13.13 -11.22 6.07
C HIS A 14 11.71 -11.26 6.64
N LYS A 15 11.31 -10.20 7.36
CA LYS A 15 9.89 -10.04 7.72
C LYS A 15 9.07 -10.00 6.44
N PRO A 16 8.03 -10.84 6.31
CA PRO A 16 7.20 -10.84 5.12
C PRO A 16 6.56 -9.47 4.95
N ALA A 17 6.52 -9.01 3.70
CA ALA A 17 5.82 -7.81 3.31
C ALA A 17 4.33 -7.91 3.69
N LYS A 18 3.68 -6.76 3.86
CA LYS A 18 2.23 -6.74 4.14
C LYS A 18 1.42 -7.44 3.04
N LEU A 19 1.85 -7.37 1.78
CA LEU A 19 1.28 -8.10 0.65
C LEU A 19 2.35 -8.95 -0.03
N GLU A 20 2.38 -10.23 0.31
CA GLU A 20 3.31 -11.23 -0.24
C GLU A 20 2.94 -11.70 -1.66
N THR A 21 1.66 -11.70 -2.00
CA THR A 21 1.19 -12.00 -3.35
C THR A 21 -0.26 -11.54 -3.49
N ILE A 22 -0.69 -11.31 -4.73
CA ILE A 22 -2.10 -11.11 -5.06
C ILE A 22 -2.78 -12.48 -5.20
N PRO A 23 -3.88 -12.75 -4.47
CA PRO A 23 -4.70 -13.94 -4.66
C PRO A 23 -5.35 -14.01 -6.05
N GLU A 24 -5.60 -15.21 -6.57
CA GLU A 24 -6.10 -15.41 -7.95
C GLU A 24 -7.63 -15.48 -8.06
N ASP A 25 -8.33 -14.90 -7.08
CA ASP A 25 -9.78 -14.78 -7.13
C ASP A 25 -10.24 -13.51 -7.86
N SER A 26 -11.49 -13.54 -8.33
CA SER A 26 -12.10 -12.44 -9.08
C SER A 26 -12.23 -11.16 -8.26
N TYR A 27 -12.52 -11.27 -6.95
CA TYR A 27 -12.61 -10.09 -6.09
C TYR A 27 -11.24 -9.43 -5.97
N SER A 28 -10.18 -10.18 -5.69
CA SER A 28 -8.81 -9.67 -5.63
C SER A 28 -8.41 -8.99 -6.94
N SER A 29 -8.77 -9.56 -8.08
CA SER A 29 -8.53 -8.94 -9.40
C SER A 29 -9.24 -7.60 -9.54
N ILE A 30 -10.52 -7.50 -9.16
CA ILE A 30 -11.28 -6.23 -9.17
C ILE A 30 -10.62 -5.19 -8.27
N PHE A 31 -10.19 -5.58 -7.07
CA PHE A 31 -9.50 -4.68 -6.15
C PHE A 31 -8.16 -4.20 -6.71
N VAL A 32 -7.40 -5.06 -7.40
CA VAL A 32 -6.16 -4.66 -8.07
C VAL A 32 -6.44 -3.64 -9.16
N PHE A 33 -7.44 -3.87 -10.03
CA PHE A 33 -7.79 -2.90 -11.07
C PHE A 33 -8.18 -1.55 -10.48
N LYS A 34 -9.04 -1.55 -9.45
CA LYS A 34 -9.48 -0.32 -8.78
C LYS A 34 -8.34 0.42 -8.07
N TRP A 35 -7.39 -0.32 -7.50
CA TRP A 35 -6.23 0.30 -6.86
C TRP A 35 -5.26 0.88 -7.89
N LEU A 36 -5.00 0.18 -9.00
CA LEU A 36 -4.14 0.69 -10.06
C LEU A 36 -4.76 1.90 -10.76
N GLU A 37 -6.06 1.88 -11.04
CA GLU A 37 -6.83 3.04 -11.53
C GLU A 37 -6.65 4.23 -10.59
N TYR A 38 -6.85 4.02 -9.28
CA TYR A 38 -6.65 5.05 -8.26
C TYR A 38 -5.23 5.65 -8.27
N LEU A 39 -4.20 4.82 -8.40
CA LEU A 39 -2.82 5.31 -8.48
C LEU A 39 -2.60 6.09 -9.77
N CYS A 40 -3.03 5.56 -10.92
CA CYS A 40 -2.91 6.21 -12.22
C CYS A 40 -3.58 7.58 -12.26
N GLU A 41 -4.76 7.74 -11.67
CA GLU A 41 -5.45 9.05 -11.59
C GLU A 41 -4.64 10.11 -10.81
N ARG A 42 -3.76 9.69 -9.89
CA ARG A 42 -3.00 10.59 -9.01
C ARG A 42 -1.61 10.92 -9.53
N VAL A 43 -0.91 9.91 -10.03
CA VAL A 43 0.50 10.03 -10.44
C VAL A 43 0.72 9.84 -11.94
N GLY A 44 -0.29 9.44 -12.69
CA GLY A 44 -0.13 9.03 -14.09
C GLY A 44 0.43 7.61 -14.21
N HIS A 45 0.13 6.95 -15.35
CA HIS A 45 0.49 5.56 -15.59
C HIS A 45 2.01 5.31 -15.52
N SER A 46 2.79 6.24 -16.07
CA SER A 46 4.26 6.17 -16.12
C SER A 46 4.93 6.18 -14.74
N ASN A 47 4.30 6.79 -13.73
CA ASN A 47 4.86 6.92 -12.38
C ASN A 47 4.37 5.83 -11.40
N VAL A 48 3.43 4.97 -11.80
CA VAL A 48 2.95 3.86 -10.95
C VAL A 48 4.10 2.92 -10.53
N PRO A 49 5.04 2.52 -11.40
CA PRO A 49 6.18 1.69 -10.99
C PRO A 49 6.98 2.30 -9.83
N ASP A 50 7.25 3.60 -9.85
CA ASP A 50 8.01 4.31 -8.82
C ASP A 50 7.26 4.31 -7.47
N VAL A 51 5.92 4.46 -7.52
CA VAL A 51 5.08 4.35 -6.31
C VAL A 51 5.12 2.93 -5.73
N LEU A 52 5.07 1.91 -6.59
CA LEU A 52 5.15 0.52 -6.15
C LEU A 52 6.52 0.19 -5.57
N GLU A 53 7.60 0.73 -6.13
CA GLU A 53 8.95 0.62 -5.57
C GLU A 53 9.05 1.32 -4.20
N PHE A 54 8.44 2.50 -4.04
CA PHE A 54 8.35 3.14 -2.74
C PHE A 54 7.63 2.25 -1.70
N TYR A 55 6.53 1.59 -2.08
CA TYR A 55 5.83 0.65 -1.20
C TYR A 55 6.62 -0.63 -0.92
N TYR A 56 7.47 -1.07 -1.86
CA TYR A 56 8.40 -2.17 -1.65
C TYR A 56 9.45 -1.82 -0.59
N ASN A 57 10.06 -0.64 -0.71
CA ASN A 57 11.06 -0.15 0.23
C ASN A 57 10.50 0.01 1.66
N LEU A 58 9.19 0.27 1.79
CA LEU A 58 8.49 0.29 3.08
C LEU A 58 8.09 -1.11 3.61
N GLY A 59 8.32 -2.18 2.84
CA GLY A 59 7.90 -3.55 3.16
C GLY A 59 6.39 -3.75 3.08
N TRP A 60 5.67 -2.92 2.31
CA TRP A 60 4.22 -3.05 2.16
C TRP A 60 3.84 -4.01 1.04
N VAL A 61 4.62 -4.03 -0.03
CA VAL A 61 4.47 -4.98 -1.14
C VAL A 61 5.76 -5.76 -1.33
N SER A 62 5.63 -7.03 -1.69
CA SER A 62 6.79 -7.87 -2.07
C SER A 62 7.07 -7.79 -3.56
N ASP A 63 8.23 -8.30 -3.99
CA ASP A 63 8.59 -8.46 -5.40
C ASP A 63 7.55 -9.27 -6.18
N LYS A 64 6.99 -10.32 -5.56
CA LYS A 64 5.95 -11.16 -6.18
C LYS A 64 4.66 -10.38 -6.39
N ALA A 65 4.27 -9.56 -5.42
CA ALA A 65 3.10 -8.69 -5.55
C ALA A 65 3.31 -7.63 -6.63
N ILE A 66 4.48 -6.98 -6.68
CA ILE A 66 4.82 -6.00 -7.72
C ILE A 66 4.77 -6.64 -9.10
N ALA A 67 5.38 -7.80 -9.29
CA ALA A 67 5.37 -8.50 -10.58
C ALA A 67 3.94 -8.78 -11.07
N LYS A 68 3.02 -9.15 -10.16
CA LYS A 68 1.61 -9.30 -10.48
C LYS A 68 0.95 -7.94 -10.78
N LEU A 69 1.14 -6.92 -9.95
CA LEU A 69 0.58 -5.57 -10.15
C LEU A 69 0.98 -4.97 -11.50
N LEU A 70 2.26 -5.06 -11.87
CA LEU A 70 2.76 -4.59 -13.17
C LEU A 70 2.24 -5.42 -14.35
N LYS A 71 1.94 -6.72 -14.13
CA LYS A 71 1.25 -7.53 -15.13
C LYS A 71 -0.19 -7.06 -15.33
N PHE A 72 -0.88 -6.72 -14.23
CA PHE A 72 -2.23 -6.14 -14.30
C PHE A 72 -2.21 -4.77 -14.98
N SER A 73 -1.28 -3.88 -14.66
CA SER A 73 -1.22 -2.51 -15.22
C SER A 73 -1.08 -2.51 -16.75
N LYS A 74 -0.24 -3.40 -17.30
CA LYS A 74 -0.10 -3.59 -18.75
C LYS A 74 -1.41 -3.95 -19.46
N GLY A 75 -2.37 -4.54 -18.76
CA GLY A 75 -3.68 -4.88 -19.30
C GLY A 75 -4.71 -3.74 -19.25
N ILE A 76 -4.46 -2.68 -18.48
CA ILE A 76 -5.44 -1.59 -18.29
C ILE A 76 -5.41 -0.62 -19.46
N GLY A 77 -4.34 -0.57 -20.27
CA GLY A 77 -4.29 0.22 -21.51
C GLY A 77 -4.79 1.65 -21.32
N LEU A 78 -4.46 2.26 -20.18
CA LEU A 78 -4.80 3.65 -19.91
C LEU A 78 -3.92 4.46 -20.85
N ASP A 79 -4.52 4.95 -21.91
CA ASP A 79 -3.88 5.69 -22.99
C ASP A 79 -2.85 6.66 -22.41
N ASP A 80 -1.57 6.44 -22.77
CA ASP A 80 -0.40 7.17 -22.25
C ASP A 80 -0.53 8.70 -22.47
N ASP A 81 -1.49 9.15 -23.29
CA ASP A 81 -1.62 10.51 -23.78
C ASP A 81 -2.49 11.43 -22.90
N GLU A 82 -3.41 10.92 -22.06
CA GLU A 82 -4.38 11.80 -21.36
C GLU A 82 -4.02 12.16 -19.90
N ILE A 83 -3.13 11.40 -19.23
CA ILE A 83 -2.90 11.56 -17.78
C ILE A 83 -1.54 12.23 -17.45
N GLU A 84 -0.73 12.65 -18.43
CA GLU A 84 0.55 13.33 -18.17
C GLU A 84 0.45 14.59 -17.29
N THR A 85 -0.76 15.14 -17.13
CA THR A 85 -0.98 16.33 -16.27
C THR A 85 -0.90 16.05 -14.77
N SER A 86 -1.03 14.80 -14.31
CA SER A 86 -0.91 14.50 -12.87
C SER A 86 0.53 14.13 -12.50
N VAL A 87 1.43 15.14 -12.47
CA VAL A 87 2.69 15.08 -11.71
C VAL A 87 2.42 15.08 -10.18
N GLY A 88 1.26 14.56 -9.77
CA GLY A 88 0.70 14.68 -8.45
C GLY A 88 1.49 13.86 -7.47
N LYS A 89 2.21 14.52 -6.56
CA LYS A 89 2.75 13.82 -5.39
C LYS A 89 1.58 13.24 -4.60
N LEU A 90 1.68 11.97 -4.24
CA LEU A 90 0.70 11.33 -3.36
C LEU A 90 0.65 12.08 -2.03
N THR A 91 -0.56 12.36 -1.58
CA THR A 91 -0.78 12.90 -0.24
C THR A 91 -0.73 11.78 0.80
N ILE A 92 -0.65 12.15 2.07
CA ILE A 92 -0.78 11.17 3.17
C ILE A 92 -2.08 10.37 3.04
N ALA A 93 -3.19 11.01 2.63
CA ALA A 93 -4.46 10.33 2.43
C ALA A 93 -4.36 9.25 1.34
N ASP A 94 -3.62 9.51 0.26
CA ASP A 94 -3.45 8.52 -0.82
C ASP A 94 -2.62 7.31 -0.39
N HIS A 95 -1.62 7.53 0.47
CA HIS A 95 -0.86 6.44 1.09
C HIS A 95 -1.72 5.62 2.05
N LEU A 96 -2.63 6.26 2.80
CA LEU A 96 -3.57 5.56 3.68
C LEU A 96 -4.56 4.72 2.86
N VAL A 97 -5.12 5.27 1.78
CA VAL A 97 -6.00 4.52 0.87
C VAL A 97 -5.27 3.31 0.28
N SER A 98 -4.02 3.50 -0.16
CA SER A 98 -3.21 2.39 -0.69
C SER A 98 -2.94 1.31 0.36
N LEU A 99 -2.68 1.69 1.62
CA LEU A 99 -2.58 0.73 2.72
C LEU A 99 -3.88 -0.08 2.91
N LEU A 100 -5.04 0.54 2.77
CA LEU A 100 -6.32 -0.16 2.87
C LEU A 100 -6.52 -1.16 1.72
N PHE A 101 -6.14 -0.80 0.49
CA PHE A 101 -6.13 -1.73 -0.64
C PHE A 101 -5.18 -2.90 -0.40
N ILE A 102 -3.96 -2.64 0.08
CA ILE A 102 -2.95 -3.66 0.40
C ILE A 102 -3.47 -4.62 1.48
N GLU A 103 -4.03 -4.11 2.57
CA GLU A 103 -4.60 -4.94 3.64
C GLU A 103 -5.79 -5.77 3.13
N ARG A 104 -6.62 -5.20 2.24
CA ARG A 104 -7.73 -5.91 1.62
C ARG A 104 -7.27 -7.04 0.71
N LEU A 105 -6.27 -6.80 -0.13
CA LEU A 105 -5.65 -7.79 -1.03
C LEU A 105 -4.90 -8.88 -0.26
N ASN A 106 -4.39 -8.56 0.93
CA ASN A 106 -3.84 -9.55 1.85
C ASN A 106 -4.93 -10.35 2.61
N GLY A 107 -6.19 -10.28 2.15
CA GLY A 107 -7.31 -11.05 2.69
C GLY A 107 -7.89 -10.51 4.00
N LYS A 108 -7.40 -9.38 4.52
CA LYS A 108 -7.98 -8.78 5.72
C LYS A 108 -9.29 -8.07 5.38
N LYS A 109 -10.23 -8.13 6.32
CA LYS A 109 -11.47 -7.35 6.26
C LYS A 109 -11.26 -6.11 7.10
N VAL A 110 -11.19 -4.96 6.44
CA VAL A 110 -11.25 -3.67 7.14
C VAL A 110 -12.73 -3.35 7.33
N SER A 111 -13.21 -3.44 8.57
CA SER A 111 -14.59 -3.09 8.89
C SER A 111 -14.70 -1.59 9.17
N SER A 112 -15.90 -1.02 9.01
CA SER A 112 -16.16 0.39 9.32
C SER A 112 -15.79 0.69 10.78
N GLU A 113 -16.13 -0.21 11.69
CA GLU A 113 -15.88 -0.06 13.12
C GLU A 113 -14.37 0.00 13.43
N ALA A 114 -13.55 -0.74 12.68
CA ALA A 114 -12.10 -0.68 12.83
C ALA A 114 -11.54 0.67 12.37
N LEU A 115 -12.09 1.25 11.30
CA LEU A 115 -11.71 2.58 10.80
C LEU A 115 -12.15 3.67 11.78
N ASP A 116 -13.38 3.61 12.28
CA ASP A 116 -13.91 4.57 13.26
C ASP A 116 -13.06 4.56 14.54
N LYS A 117 -12.67 3.37 15.00
CA LYS A 117 -11.77 3.22 16.16
C LYS A 117 -10.40 3.84 15.88
N LEU A 118 -9.80 3.57 14.72
CA LEU A 118 -8.50 4.13 14.34
C LEU A 118 -8.58 5.66 14.28
N GLU A 119 -9.63 6.21 13.69
CA GLU A 119 -9.84 7.65 13.64
C GLU A 119 -9.96 8.27 15.04
N TRP A 120 -10.71 7.63 15.93
CA TRP A 120 -10.82 8.07 17.31
C TRP A 120 -9.49 8.04 18.06
N GLU A 121 -8.68 6.99 17.86
CA GLU A 121 -7.33 6.89 18.46
C GLU A 121 -6.42 8.00 17.96
N ILE A 122 -6.43 8.30 16.66
CA ILE A 122 -5.67 9.41 16.08
C ILE A 122 -6.11 10.74 16.70
N ARG A 123 -7.41 11.01 16.79
CA ARG A 123 -7.95 12.23 17.41
C ARG A 123 -7.51 12.37 18.87
N ARG A 124 -7.53 11.27 19.62
CA ARG A 124 -7.04 11.23 21.01
C ARG A 124 -5.57 11.57 21.13
N ILE A 125 -4.73 11.01 20.26
CA ILE A 125 -3.29 11.27 20.25
C ILE A 125 -3.03 12.75 19.95
N LYS A 126 -3.70 13.32 18.95
CA LYS A 126 -3.57 14.75 18.60
C LYS A 126 -3.94 15.66 19.77
N LYS A 127 -5.11 15.45 20.39
CA LYS A 127 -5.54 16.22 21.56
C LYS A 127 -4.56 16.08 22.73
N GLY A 128 -4.00 14.89 22.94
CA GLY A 128 -2.96 14.66 23.94
C GLY A 128 -1.72 15.49 23.65
N ALA A 129 -1.23 15.45 22.40
CA ALA A 129 -0.07 16.23 21.99
C ALA A 129 -0.28 17.75 22.16
N GLU A 130 -1.46 18.26 21.78
CA GLU A 130 -1.87 19.65 21.99
C GLU A 130 -1.82 20.05 23.47
N GLN A 131 -2.31 19.17 24.35
CA GLN A 131 -2.40 19.47 25.78
C GLN A 131 -1.05 19.39 26.51
N TYR A 132 -0.14 18.50 26.08
CA TYR A 132 1.17 18.31 26.74
C TYR A 132 2.28 19.17 26.15
N TYR A 133 2.25 19.42 24.84
CA TYR A 133 3.32 20.12 24.14
C TYR A 133 2.90 21.49 23.60
N GLY A 134 1.60 21.82 23.61
CA GLY A 134 1.11 23.11 23.10
C GLY A 134 1.26 23.30 21.59
N ILE A 135 1.42 22.19 20.84
CA ILE A 135 1.42 22.17 19.36
C ILE A 135 0.03 21.96 18.80
#